data_AF-A0A7V9A6L4-F1
#
_entry.id   AF-A0A7V9A6L4-F1
#
_cell.length_a   1.000
_cell.length_b   1.000
_cell.length_c   1.000
_cell.angle_alpha   90.00
_cell.angle_beta   90.00
_cell.angle_gamma   90.00
#
_symmetry.space_group_name_H-M   'P 1'
#
loop_
_entity.id
_entity.type
_entity.pdbx_description
1 polymer ?
#
loop_
_entity_poly.entity_id
_entity_poly.type
_entity_poly.pdbx_seq_one_letter_code
_entity_poly.pdbx_strand_id
1 'polypeptide(L)'
;MTTESRSIVNVSQMARMVGLSRQRFWQLACEGVFLLPVYDIKTKRPLYVSEMQETNLRVRQTNFGLNNRPIMFYARRTTPVRSGTVEPSRKGSACPKSTQRHESIIEGLKQLGMSTVTSAQVDAAIKALYPNGQTGDDGDVLRTIFVHLMRRDS
;
A
#
# COMPACT_ATOMS: atom_id res chain seq x y z
N MET A 1 -17.11 -22.74 -3.60
CA MET A 1 -16.65 -22.28 -2.28
C MET A 1 -16.40 -23.51 -1.43
N THR A 2 -15.16 -23.81 -1.07
CA THR A 2 -14.83 -24.96 -0.21
C THR A 2 -15.14 -24.61 1.24
N THR A 3 -16.34 -24.94 1.70
CA THR A 3 -16.78 -24.74 3.08
C THR A 3 -16.19 -25.85 3.95
N GLU A 4 -14.96 -25.67 4.40
CA GLU A 4 -14.42 -26.46 5.50
C GLU A 4 -15.11 -25.99 6.80
N SER A 5 -16.04 -26.79 7.31
CA SER A 5 -16.80 -26.53 8.53
C SER A 5 -15.92 -26.67 9.77
N ARG A 6 -15.15 -25.62 10.09
CA ARG A 6 -14.36 -25.54 11.33
C ARG A 6 -15.10 -24.72 12.37
N SER A 7 -15.21 -25.25 13.59
CA SER A 7 -15.87 -24.57 14.72
C SER A 7 -15.20 -23.27 15.14
N ILE A 8 -13.87 -23.17 14.97
CA ILE A 8 -13.06 -21.98 15.26
C ILE A 8 -12.14 -21.72 14.08
N VAL A 9 -12.08 -20.46 13.65
CA VAL A 9 -11.20 -20.03 12.56
C VAL A 9 -10.35 -18.84 12.97
N ASN A 10 -9.15 -18.74 12.42
CA ASN A 10 -8.32 -17.56 12.55
C ASN A 10 -8.73 -16.47 11.54
N VAL A 11 -8.19 -15.25 11.69
CA VAL A 11 -8.49 -14.11 10.81
C VAL A 11 -8.22 -14.40 9.33
N SER A 12 -7.15 -15.14 9.03
CA SER A 12 -6.79 -15.46 7.64
C SER A 12 -7.77 -16.43 7.00
N GLN A 13 -8.25 -17.41 7.76
CA GLN A 13 -9.28 -18.34 7.32
C GLN A 13 -10.62 -17.62 7.14
N MET A 14 -11.03 -16.80 8.10
CA MET A 14 -12.25 -16.00 8.01
C MET A 14 -12.25 -15.13 6.75
N ALA A 15 -11.15 -14.43 6.47
CA ALA A 15 -11.00 -13.62 5.26
C ALA A 15 -11.16 -14.44 3.97
N ARG A 16 -10.62 -15.67 3.92
CA ARG A 16 -10.81 -16.58 2.78
C ARG A 16 -12.26 -17.03 2.63
N MET A 17 -12.96 -17.28 3.73
CA MET A 17 -14.37 -17.68 3.72
C MET A 17 -15.26 -16.59 3.12
N VAL A 18 -15.02 -15.31 3.44
CA VAL A 18 -15.72 -14.18 2.80
C VAL A 18 -15.13 -13.75 1.44
N GLY A 19 -14.11 -14.46 0.93
CA GLY A 19 -13.53 -14.21 -0.39
C GLY A 19 -12.74 -12.90 -0.50
N LEU A 20 -12.13 -12.43 0.60
CA LEU A 20 -11.34 -11.20 0.66
C LEU A 20 -9.87 -11.48 1.00
N SER A 21 -8.99 -10.52 0.69
CA SER A 21 -7.65 -10.53 1.25
C SER A 21 -7.71 -10.26 2.76
N ARG A 22 -6.75 -10.81 3.52
CA ARG A 22 -6.67 -10.58 4.97
C ARG A 22 -6.66 -9.09 5.33
N GLN A 23 -5.91 -8.29 4.57
CA GLN A 23 -5.80 -6.85 4.79
C GLN A 23 -7.14 -6.13 4.56
N ARG A 24 -7.84 -6.44 3.46
CA ARG A 24 -9.14 -5.80 3.17
C ARG A 24 -10.20 -6.19 4.19
N PHE A 25 -10.20 -7.46 4.60
CA PHE A 25 -11.09 -7.93 5.67
C PHE A 25 -10.84 -7.16 6.98
N TRP A 26 -9.58 -6.97 7.38
CA TRP A 26 -9.25 -6.22 8.60
C TRP A 26 -9.71 -4.76 8.54
N GLN A 27 -9.46 -4.07 7.42
CA GLN A 27 -9.93 -2.69 7.23
C GLN A 27 -11.44 -2.57 7.42
N LEU A 28 -12.20 -3.45 6.75
CA LEU A 28 -13.65 -3.47 6.84
C LEU A 28 -14.14 -3.82 8.26
N ALA A 29 -13.46 -4.73 8.95
CA ALA A 29 -13.77 -5.02 10.36
C ALA A 29 -13.54 -3.79 11.25
N CYS A 30 -12.44 -3.05 11.05
CA CYS A 30 -12.19 -1.79 11.75
C CYS A 30 -13.21 -0.69 11.42
N GLU A 31 -13.75 -0.68 10.19
CA GLU A 31 -14.84 0.22 9.76
C GLU A 31 -16.23 -0.21 10.30
N GLY A 32 -16.30 -1.30 11.06
CA GLY A 32 -17.55 -1.82 11.64
C GLY A 32 -18.43 -2.59 10.65
N VAL A 33 -17.88 -3.00 9.50
CA VAL A 33 -18.60 -3.78 8.49
C VAL A 33 -18.73 -5.23 8.92
N PHE A 34 -17.62 -5.80 9.41
CA PHE A 34 -17.51 -7.15 9.93
C PHE A 34 -17.24 -7.11 11.43
N LEU A 35 -17.49 -8.23 12.11
CA LEU A 35 -17.11 -8.39 13.50
C LEU A 35 -15.58 -8.39 13.64
N LEU A 36 -15.10 -7.72 14.69
CA LEU A 36 -13.71 -7.86 15.16
C LEU A 36 -13.52 -9.24 15.81
N PRO A 37 -12.31 -9.82 15.75
CA PRO A 37 -12.05 -11.13 16.33
C PRO A 37 -12.02 -11.04 17.86
N VAL A 38 -12.37 -12.16 18.51
CA VAL A 38 -12.13 -12.35 19.94
C VAL A 38 -10.70 -12.83 20.12
N TYR A 39 -10.05 -12.42 21.20
CA TYR A 39 -8.71 -12.88 21.54
C TYR A 39 -8.79 -14.02 22.54
N ASP A 40 -8.12 -15.12 22.24
CA ASP A 40 -7.91 -16.18 23.23
C ASP A 40 -7.11 -15.62 24.42
N ILE A 41 -7.61 -15.87 25.64
CA ILE A 41 -7.00 -15.39 26.87
C ILE A 41 -5.59 -15.98 27.04
N LYS A 42 -5.41 -17.25 26.66
CA LYS A 42 -4.16 -17.99 26.83
C LYS A 42 -3.11 -17.62 25.78
N THR A 43 -3.48 -17.74 24.51
CA THR A 43 -2.52 -17.54 23.41
C THR A 43 -2.47 -16.11 22.87
N LYS A 44 -3.40 -15.25 23.27
CA LYS A 44 -3.60 -13.89 22.71
C LYS A 44 -3.75 -13.89 21.19
N ARG A 45 -4.18 -15.01 20.60
CA ARG A 45 -4.42 -15.12 19.16
C ARG A 45 -5.85 -14.69 18.82
N PRO A 46 -6.05 -13.93 17.73
CA PRO A 46 -7.36 -13.55 17.27
C PRO A 46 -8.08 -14.73 16.60
N LEU A 47 -9.30 -15.00 17.04
CA LEU A 47 -10.16 -16.09 16.58
C LEU A 47 -11.61 -15.63 16.35
N TYR A 48 -12.32 -16.39 15.54
CA TYR A 48 -13.75 -16.26 15.30
C TYR A 48 -14.45 -17.56 15.65
N VAL A 49 -15.42 -17.49 16.55
CA VAL A 49 -16.32 -18.61 16.89
C VAL A 49 -17.42 -18.76 15.82
N SER A 50 -18.08 -19.92 15.79
CA SER A 50 -19.08 -20.26 14.77
C SER A 50 -20.12 -19.17 14.52
N GLU A 51 -20.70 -18.59 15.58
CA GLU A 51 -21.73 -17.53 15.47
C GLU A 51 -21.20 -16.25 14.81
N MET A 52 -19.95 -15.89 15.11
CA MET A 52 -19.31 -14.73 14.49
C MET A 52 -18.99 -14.99 13.02
N GLN A 53 -18.64 -16.23 12.69
CA GLN A 53 -18.39 -16.63 11.30
C GLN A 53 -19.67 -16.51 10.48
N GLU A 54 -20.79 -17.01 10.99
CA GLU A 54 -22.09 -16.92 10.34
C GLU A 54 -22.52 -15.46 10.11
N THR A 55 -22.35 -14.61 11.13
CA THR A 55 -22.64 -13.18 11.02
C THR A 55 -21.82 -12.51 9.92
N ASN A 56 -20.51 -12.78 9.85
CA ASN A 56 -19.65 -12.22 8.81
C ASN A 56 -19.96 -12.76 7.41
N LEU A 57 -20.35 -14.03 7.30
CA LEU A 57 -20.82 -14.62 6.05
C LEU A 57 -22.12 -13.98 5.59
N ARG A 58 -23.04 -13.68 6.51
CA ARG A 58 -24.30 -12.97 6.21
C ARG A 58 -24.04 -11.57 5.66
N VAL A 59 -23.09 -10.82 6.22
CA VAL A 59 -22.67 -9.51 5.66
C VAL A 59 -22.22 -9.67 4.21
N ARG A 60 -21.45 -10.72 3.90
CA ARG A 60 -21.00 -11.00 2.53
C ARG A 60 -22.14 -11.37 1.59
N GLN A 61 -23.16 -12.09 2.06
CA GLN A 61 -24.32 -12.49 1.26
C GLN A 61 -25.29 -11.33 1.02
N THR A 62 -25.51 -10.51 2.04
CA THR A 62 -26.48 -9.39 2.01
C THR A 62 -25.92 -8.11 1.42
N ASN A 63 -24.59 -8.00 1.27
CA ASN A 63 -23.91 -6.76 0.88
C ASN A 63 -24.25 -5.59 1.83
N PHE A 64 -24.56 -5.88 3.09
CA PHE A 64 -24.93 -4.89 4.09
C PHE A 64 -24.07 -5.09 5.34
N GLY A 65 -23.28 -4.07 5.69
CA GLY A 65 -22.39 -4.11 6.84
C GLY A 65 -23.15 -4.00 8.16
N LEU A 66 -22.52 -4.45 9.25
CA LEU A 66 -23.07 -4.30 10.62
C LEU A 66 -23.21 -2.83 11.04
N ASN A 67 -22.49 -1.94 10.37
CA ASN A 67 -22.61 -0.48 10.47
C ASN A 67 -23.83 0.10 9.73
N ASN A 68 -24.77 -0.74 9.27
CA ASN A 68 -25.95 -0.37 8.50
C ASN A 68 -25.66 0.37 7.19
N ARG A 69 -24.51 0.08 6.56
CA ARG A 69 -24.13 0.66 5.26
C ARG A 69 -24.11 -0.42 4.18
N PRO A 70 -24.65 -0.14 2.98
CA PRO A 70 -24.52 -1.04 1.84
C PRO A 70 -23.07 -1.05 1.34
N ILE A 71 -22.56 -2.24 1.02
CA ILE A 71 -21.16 -2.48 0.62
C ILE A 71 -21.13 -3.39 -0.59
N MET A 72 -20.61 -2.87 -1.70
CA MET A 72 -20.39 -3.67 -2.89
C MET A 72 -19.11 -4.49 -2.79
N PHE A 73 -19.24 -5.81 -2.70
CA PHE A 73 -18.11 -6.71 -2.85
C PHE A 73 -17.90 -7.08 -4.32
N TYR A 74 -17.00 -6.38 -5.00
CA TYR A 74 -16.66 -6.72 -6.38
C TYR A 74 -16.20 -8.17 -6.52
N ALA A 75 -16.68 -8.84 -7.57
CA ALA A 75 -16.21 -10.16 -7.93
C ALA A 75 -14.71 -10.12 -8.20
N ARG A 76 -13.99 -11.14 -7.73
CA ARG A 76 -12.57 -11.28 -8.04
C ARG A 76 -12.48 -11.50 -9.55
N ARG A 77 -11.69 -10.69 -10.28
CA ARG A 77 -11.40 -10.96 -11.69
C ARG A 77 -10.78 -12.35 -11.79
N THR A 78 -11.54 -13.31 -12.31
CA THR A 78 -11.06 -14.64 -12.68
C THR A 78 -10.35 -14.54 -14.02
N THR A 79 -9.28 -13.74 -14.10
CA THR A 79 -8.33 -13.96 -15.18
C THR A 79 -7.54 -15.21 -14.78
N PRO A 80 -7.60 -16.30 -15.55
CA PRO A 80 -6.83 -17.49 -15.25
C PRO A 80 -5.36 -17.10 -15.35
N VAL A 81 -4.71 -16.90 -14.20
CA VAL A 81 -3.26 -16.84 -14.13
C VAL A 81 -2.84 -18.26 -14.48
N ARG A 82 -2.48 -18.47 -15.74
CA ARG A 82 -1.77 -19.69 -16.16
C ARG A 82 -0.61 -19.85 -15.19
N SER A 83 -0.61 -20.96 -14.46
CA SER A 83 0.50 -21.41 -13.64
C SER A 83 1.70 -21.68 -14.55
N GLY A 84 2.34 -20.61 -15.02
CA GLY A 84 3.68 -20.66 -15.58
C GLY A 84 4.64 -20.85 -14.42
N THR A 85 5.47 -21.87 -14.56
CA THR A 85 6.66 -22.18 -13.76
C THR A 85 7.31 -20.96 -13.13
N VAL A 86 7.62 -21.09 -11.85
CA VAL A 86 8.39 -20.14 -11.05
C VAL A 86 9.77 -19.97 -11.69
N GLU A 87 9.97 -18.87 -12.42
CA GLU A 87 11.30 -18.27 -12.54
C GLU A 87 11.54 -17.39 -11.31
N PRO A 88 12.74 -17.43 -10.69
CA PRO A 88 13.07 -16.52 -9.62
C PRO A 88 13.29 -15.15 -10.24
N SER A 89 12.24 -14.32 -10.26
CA SER A 89 12.37 -12.93 -10.67
C SER A 89 13.24 -12.20 -9.66
N ARG A 90 14.48 -11.96 -10.11
CA ARG A 90 15.50 -11.19 -9.42
C ARG A 90 15.04 -9.75 -9.26
N LYS A 91 15.15 -9.27 -8.01
CA LYS A 91 15.32 -7.86 -7.57
C LYS A 91 14.17 -6.89 -7.88
N GLY A 92 13.85 -6.12 -6.84
CA GLY A 92 12.67 -5.27 -6.76
C GLY A 92 12.58 -4.20 -7.86
N SER A 93 11.35 -3.98 -8.30
CA SER A 93 10.96 -2.72 -8.90
C SER A 93 10.35 -1.87 -7.79
N ALA A 94 11.16 -0.93 -7.31
CA ALA A 94 10.72 0.17 -6.47
C ALA A 94 9.60 0.94 -7.19
N CYS A 95 8.71 1.52 -6.39
CA CYS A 95 7.66 2.44 -6.82
C CYS A 95 8.15 3.47 -7.87
N PRO A 96 7.29 3.96 -8.77
CA PRO A 96 7.55 5.18 -9.51
C PRO A 96 7.41 6.39 -8.57
N LYS A 97 8.31 6.51 -7.59
CA LYS A 97 8.41 7.64 -6.66
C LYS A 97 9.50 8.64 -7.07
N SER A 98 10.36 8.31 -8.03
CA SER A 98 11.42 9.21 -8.49
C SER A 98 10.87 10.37 -9.32
N THR A 99 9.91 10.13 -10.22
CA THR A 99 9.39 11.17 -11.11
C THR A 99 8.69 12.30 -10.34
N GLN A 100 7.89 11.97 -9.32
CA GLN A 100 7.21 12.97 -8.48
C GLN A 100 8.20 13.82 -7.66
N ARG A 101 9.28 13.22 -7.14
CA ARG A 101 10.29 13.96 -6.37
C ARG A 101 11.06 14.95 -7.23
N HIS A 102 11.34 14.58 -8.48
CA HIS A 102 12.07 15.46 -9.40
C HIS A 102 11.20 16.68 -9.74
N GLU A 103 9.89 16.52 -9.89
CA GLU A 103 8.95 17.63 -10.12
C GLU A 103 8.91 18.61 -8.94
N SER A 104 8.84 18.11 -7.70
CA SER A 104 8.82 18.98 -6.51
C SER A 104 10.11 19.80 -6.33
N ILE A 105 11.27 19.20 -6.64
CA ILE A 105 12.56 19.90 -6.59
C ILE A 105 12.64 20.96 -7.71
N ILE A 106 12.18 20.65 -8.92
CA ILE A 106 12.14 21.60 -10.04
C ILE A 106 11.22 22.78 -9.72
N GLU A 107 10.05 22.53 -9.13
CA GLU A 107 9.12 23.58 -8.71
C GLU A 107 9.74 24.48 -7.64
N GLY A 108 10.37 23.91 -6.62
CA GLY A 108 11.04 24.68 -5.57
C GLY A 108 12.23 25.51 -6.07
N LEU A 109 12.99 25.03 -7.07
CA LEU A 109 14.07 25.80 -7.70
C LEU A 109 13.53 26.99 -8.52
N LYS A 110 12.36 26.85 -9.15
CA LYS A 110 11.68 27.96 -9.83
C LYS A 110 11.25 29.04 -8.84
N GLN A 111 10.73 28.64 -7.68
CA GLN A 111 10.33 29.59 -6.61
C GLN A 111 11.52 30.35 -6.03
N LEU A 112 12.72 29.76 -6.02
CA LEU A 112 13.97 30.41 -5.60
C LEU A 112 14.56 31.37 -6.66
N GLY A 113 13.90 31.54 -7.81
CA GLY A 113 14.30 32.51 -8.83
C GLY A 113 15.13 31.95 -9.98
N MET A 114 15.32 30.62 -10.07
CA MET A 114 15.95 29.99 -11.24
C MET A 114 14.88 29.54 -12.25
N SER A 115 14.48 30.46 -13.12
CA SER A 115 13.42 30.23 -14.11
C SER A 115 13.84 29.38 -15.33
N THR A 116 15.15 29.13 -15.50
CA THR A 116 15.73 28.44 -16.67
C THR A 116 16.19 27.00 -16.39
N VAL A 117 15.93 26.46 -15.20
CA VAL A 117 16.46 25.14 -14.80
C VAL A 117 15.81 24.02 -15.63
N THR A 118 16.66 23.28 -16.34
CA THR A 118 16.26 22.12 -17.14
C THR A 118 16.37 20.84 -16.30
N SER A 119 15.47 19.88 -16.49
CA SER A 119 15.48 18.58 -15.79
C SER A 119 16.84 17.86 -15.87
N ALA A 120 17.53 18.00 -17.00
CA ALA A 120 18.87 17.46 -17.22
C ALA A 120 19.94 18.04 -16.27
N GLN A 121 19.84 19.32 -15.90
CA GLN A 121 20.77 19.97 -14.98
C GLN A 121 20.56 19.51 -13.53
N VAL A 122 19.29 19.29 -13.15
CA VAL A 122 18.92 18.74 -11.83
C VAL A 122 19.42 17.31 -11.70
N ASP A 123 19.21 16.47 -12.72
CA ASP A 123 19.70 15.09 -12.72
C ASP A 123 21.24 15.02 -12.67
N ALA A 124 21.93 15.92 -13.35
CA ALA A 124 23.39 16.02 -13.29
C ALA A 124 23.89 16.45 -11.89
N ALA A 125 23.20 17.39 -11.25
CA ALA A 125 23.52 17.84 -9.90
C ALA A 125 23.28 16.74 -8.86
N ILE A 126 22.17 16.00 -8.96
CA ILE A 126 21.86 14.87 -8.07
C ILE A 126 22.90 13.77 -8.20
N LYS A 127 23.33 13.43 -9.43
CA LYS A 127 24.40 12.45 -9.66
C LYS A 127 25.74 12.88 -9.09
N ALA A 128 26.07 14.18 -9.14
CA ALA A 128 27.32 14.71 -8.61
C ALA A 128 27.33 14.78 -7.07
N LEU A 129 26.18 15.15 -6.46
CA LEU A 129 26.08 15.38 -5.02
C LEU A 129 25.72 14.13 -4.22
N TYR A 130 24.98 13.19 -4.82
CA TYR A 130 24.47 11.99 -4.15
C TYR A 130 24.73 10.71 -4.96
N PRO A 131 26.01 10.31 -5.16
CA PRO A 131 26.36 9.10 -5.92
C PRO A 131 25.85 7.80 -5.27
N ASN A 132 25.61 7.79 -3.96
CA ASN A 132 25.12 6.63 -3.21
C ASN A 132 23.62 6.71 -2.83
N GLY A 133 22.89 7.66 -3.42
CA GLY A 133 21.46 7.87 -3.16
C GLY A 133 21.16 9.00 -2.18
N GLN A 134 19.98 9.60 -2.35
CA GLN A 134 19.50 10.74 -1.58
C GLN A 134 18.94 10.26 -0.22
N THR A 135 19.65 10.56 0.86
CA THR A 135 19.18 10.37 2.24
C THR A 135 19.10 11.74 2.89
N GLY A 136 17.91 12.33 2.97
CA GLY A 136 17.73 13.67 3.52
C GLY A 136 16.32 14.20 3.30
N ASP A 137 16.01 15.28 4.02
CA ASP A 137 14.79 16.06 3.82
C ASP A 137 14.84 16.81 2.48
N ASP A 138 13.68 16.97 1.84
CA ASP A 138 13.60 17.54 0.49
C ASP A 138 14.07 19.01 0.46
N GLY A 139 13.91 19.74 1.57
CA GLY A 139 14.38 21.13 1.73
C GLY A 139 15.90 21.29 1.74
N ASP A 140 16.61 20.41 2.46
CA ASP A 140 18.08 20.44 2.50
C ASP A 140 18.69 20.05 1.16
N VAL A 141 18.06 19.10 0.46
CA VAL A 141 18.50 18.67 -0.87
C VAL A 141 18.30 19.79 -1.88
N LEU A 142 17.16 20.47 -1.84
CA LEU A 142 16.87 21.62 -2.70
C LEU A 142 17.90 22.75 -2.48
N ARG A 143 18.20 23.11 -1.22
CA ARG A 143 19.22 24.13 -0.91
C ARG A 143 20.62 23.74 -1.43
N THR A 144 20.98 22.47 -1.26
CA THR A 144 22.30 21.97 -1.70
C THR A 144 22.44 22.00 -3.22
N ILE A 145 21.37 21.61 -3.94
CA ILE A 145 21.33 21.67 -5.41
C ILE A 145 21.42 23.12 -5.89
N PHE A 146 20.66 24.05 -5.28
CA PHE A 146 20.68 25.47 -5.62
C PHE A 146 22.09 26.08 -5.49
N VAL A 147 22.79 25.84 -4.37
CA VAL A 147 24.16 26.34 -4.16
C VAL A 147 25.13 25.75 -5.19
N HIS A 148 24.95 24.48 -5.57
CA HIS A 148 25.81 23.83 -6.56
C HIS A 148 25.61 24.39 -7.98
N LEU A 149 24.38 24.76 -8.35
CA LEU A 149 24.07 25.41 -9.63
C LEU A 149 24.58 26.86 -9.65
N MET A 150 24.34 27.63 -8.58
CA MET A 150 24.85 29.01 -8.44
C MET A 150 26.37 29.13 -8.58
N ARG A 151 27.12 28.12 -8.12
CA ARG A 151 28.58 28.07 -8.26
C ARG A 151 29.07 27.78 -9.67
N ARG A 152 28.22 27.25 -10.56
CA ARG A 152 28.56 26.99 -11.96
C ARG A 152 28.19 28.13 -12.88
N ASP A 153 27.22 28.96 -12.47
CA ASP A 153 26.77 30.15 -13.20
C ASP A 153 27.57 31.43 -12.83
N SER A 154 28.57 31.33 -11.93
CA SER A 154 29.54 32.40 -11.60
C SER A 154 30.91 32.08 -12.15
#